data_AF-A0A6A7LM34-F1
#
_entry.id   AF-A0A6A7LM34-F1
#
_cell.length_a   1.000
_cell.length_b   1.000
_cell.length_c   1.000
_cell.angle_alpha   90.00
_cell.angle_beta   90.00
_cell.angle_gamma   90.00
#
_symmetry.space_group_name_H-M   'P 1'
#
loop_
_entity.id
_entity.type
_entity.pdbx_description
1 polymer ?
#
loop_
_entity_poly.entity_id
_entity_poly.type
_entity_poly.pdbx_seq_one_letter_code
_entity_poly.pdbx_strand_id
1 'polypeptide(L)'
;MIGVVAARTLEMPQSHIVVGAPDTANELAFPGTSSQRTTVQMGTAVHNPCLQLKRELASAATRAHGGAPEEWRVTEGLVTRGEQRYTFGEIVQATGATDVRREGANVRAEPCENEYGAHDHWSPAVAAVEIEVDRETGEIRLIQVGIAVDAG
;
A
#
# COMPACT_ATOMS: atom_id res chain seq x y z
N MET A 1 1.31 -6.82 3.14
CA MET A 1 1.48 -5.37 2.91
C MET A 1 0.48 -4.82 1.90
N ILE A 2 0.51 -5.24 0.62
CA ILE A 2 -0.38 -4.72 -0.46
C ILE A 2 -1.85 -4.65 -0.02
N GLY A 3 -2.40 -5.78 0.46
CA GLY A 3 -3.78 -5.82 0.92
C GLY A 3 -4.09 -4.89 2.11
N VAL A 4 -3.12 -4.68 3.01
CA VAL A 4 -3.26 -3.75 4.14
C VAL A 4 -3.31 -2.30 3.67
N VAL A 5 -2.43 -1.92 2.73
CA VAL A 5 -2.41 -0.57 2.15
C VAL A 5 -3.71 -0.28 1.41
N ALA A 6 -4.18 -1.21 0.57
CA ALA A 6 -5.44 -1.08 -0.15
C ALA A 6 -6.63 -0.96 0.82
N ALA A 7 -6.73 -1.88 1.79
CA ALA A 7 -7.80 -1.88 2.79
C ALA A 7 -7.86 -0.57 3.58
N ARG A 8 -6.72 -0.09 4.08
CA ARG A 8 -6.64 1.19 4.80
C ARG A 8 -6.98 2.38 3.91
N THR A 9 -6.48 2.41 2.68
CA THR A 9 -6.72 3.54 1.77
C THR A 9 -8.19 3.63 1.35
N LEU A 10 -8.81 2.47 1.07
CA LEU A 10 -10.24 2.34 0.73
C LEU A 10 -11.16 2.31 1.95
N GLU A 11 -10.60 2.40 3.16
CA GLU A 11 -11.30 2.39 4.45
C GLU A 11 -12.22 1.17 4.63
N MET A 12 -11.80 -0.02 4.22
CA MET A 12 -12.60 -1.24 4.30
C MET A 12 -11.88 -2.39 5.01
N PRO A 13 -12.61 -3.44 5.48
CA PRO A 13 -11.98 -4.62 6.04
C PRO A 13 -11.02 -5.28 5.04
N GLN A 14 -9.86 -5.73 5.51
CA GLN A 14 -8.88 -6.42 4.66
C GLN A 14 -9.44 -7.71 4.03
N SER A 15 -10.41 -8.35 4.66
CA SER A 15 -11.11 -9.53 4.11
C SER A 15 -11.84 -9.26 2.78
N HIS A 16 -12.10 -7.99 2.45
CA HIS A 16 -12.71 -7.59 1.17
C HIS A 16 -11.67 -7.34 0.07
N ILE A 17 -10.37 -7.43 0.39
CA ILE A 17 -9.29 -7.22 -0.56
C ILE A 17 -8.68 -8.57 -0.97
N VAL A 18 -8.72 -8.86 -2.26
CA VAL A 18 -8.03 -10.01 -2.86
C VAL A 18 -6.78 -9.50 -3.57
N VAL A 19 -5.62 -10.04 -3.19
CA VAL A 19 -4.34 -9.77 -3.87
C VAL A 19 -4.07 -10.93 -4.81
N GLY A 20 -4.05 -10.66 -6.11
CA GLY A 20 -3.71 -11.65 -7.13
C GLY A 20 -2.27 -12.13 -7.03
N ALA A 21 -1.98 -13.30 -7.60
CA ALA A 21 -0.61 -13.74 -7.81
C ALA A 21 0.12 -12.77 -8.78
N PRO A 22 1.44 -12.58 -8.65
CA PRO A 22 2.22 -11.86 -9.64
C PRO A 22 2.01 -12.46 -11.03
N ASP A 23 1.70 -11.61 -12.00
CA ASP A 23 1.39 -12.01 -13.37
C ASP A 23 2.11 -11.06 -14.34
N THR A 24 2.98 -11.60 -15.19
CA THR A 24 3.69 -10.80 -16.20
C THR A 24 2.83 -10.51 -17.43
N ALA A 25 1.67 -11.16 -17.57
CA ALA A 25 0.73 -10.91 -18.67
C ALA A 25 -0.08 -9.62 -18.47
N ASN A 26 -0.02 -8.98 -17.30
CA ASN A 26 -0.71 -7.71 -17.02
C ASN A 26 0.05 -6.47 -17.54
N GLU A 27 1.20 -6.64 -18.19
CA GLU A 27 2.04 -5.57 -18.75
C GLU A 27 2.55 -4.52 -17.74
N LEU A 28 2.39 -4.76 -16.43
CA LEU A 28 2.87 -3.86 -15.39
C LEU A 28 4.36 -4.09 -15.13
N ALA A 29 5.15 -3.02 -15.26
CA ALA A 29 6.58 -3.06 -15.01
C ALA A 29 6.88 -3.18 -13.51
N PHE A 30 7.58 -4.25 -13.12
CA PHE A 30 8.15 -4.41 -11.79
C PHE A 30 9.59 -4.93 -11.90
N PRO A 31 10.61 -4.13 -11.51
CA PRO A 31 12.02 -4.49 -11.70
C PRO A 31 12.52 -5.56 -10.72
N GLY A 32 11.64 -6.11 -9.88
CA GLY A 32 11.97 -7.17 -8.92
C GLY A 32 12.04 -6.70 -7.47
N THR A 33 12.20 -7.68 -6.58
CA THR A 33 12.29 -7.49 -5.13
C THR A 33 13.76 -7.43 -4.72
N SER A 34 14.28 -6.22 -4.53
CA SER A 34 15.67 -5.97 -4.13
C SER A 34 15.77 -4.66 -3.34
N SER A 35 16.92 -4.46 -2.68
CA SER A 35 17.28 -3.18 -2.03
C SER A 35 16.23 -2.62 -1.06
N GLN A 36 15.44 -3.50 -0.42
CA GLN A 36 14.41 -3.15 0.58
C GLN A 36 13.35 -2.12 0.11
N ARG A 37 13.30 -1.76 -1.17
CA ARG A 37 12.42 -0.72 -1.73
C ARG A 37 10.98 -1.18 -1.95
N THR A 38 10.74 -2.50 -1.97
CA THR A 38 9.46 -3.09 -2.36
C THR A 38 8.30 -2.57 -1.52
N THR A 39 8.48 -2.42 -0.21
CA THR A 39 7.42 -1.92 0.68
C THR A 39 7.00 -0.50 0.31
N VAL A 40 7.97 0.41 0.17
CA VAL A 40 7.71 1.82 -0.14
C VAL A 40 7.13 1.98 -1.54
N GLN A 41 7.74 1.33 -2.53
CA GLN A 41 7.34 1.51 -3.91
C GLN A 41 6.03 0.81 -4.24
N MET A 42 5.88 -0.46 -3.87
CA MET A 42 4.64 -1.19 -4.11
C MET A 42 3.52 -0.63 -3.23
N GLY A 43 3.83 -0.22 -2.00
CA GLY A 43 2.88 0.49 -1.14
C GLY A 43 2.35 1.75 -1.81
N THR A 44 3.24 2.59 -2.36
CA THR A 44 2.84 3.80 -3.10
C THR A 44 2.07 3.47 -4.38
N ALA A 45 2.54 2.48 -5.15
CA ALA A 45 1.91 2.04 -6.39
C ALA A 45 0.51 1.42 -6.17
N VAL A 46 0.18 1.02 -4.94
CA VAL A 46 -1.16 0.57 -4.54
C VAL A 46 -1.98 1.71 -3.93
N HIS A 47 -1.37 2.54 -3.08
CA HIS A 47 -2.01 3.66 -2.41
C HIS A 47 -2.57 4.68 -3.40
N ASN A 48 -1.75 5.11 -4.35
CA ASN A 48 -2.12 6.13 -5.35
C ASN A 48 -3.34 5.73 -6.19
N PRO A 49 -3.42 4.54 -6.82
CA PRO A 49 -4.60 4.14 -7.57
C PRO A 49 -5.81 3.89 -6.65
N CYS A 50 -5.63 3.48 -5.39
CA CYS A 50 -6.74 3.41 -4.45
C CYS A 50 -7.35 4.79 -4.18
N LEU A 51 -6.54 5.86 -4.03
CA LEU A 51 -7.05 7.23 -3.92
C LEU A 51 -7.78 7.68 -5.19
N GLN A 52 -7.27 7.33 -6.37
CA GLN A 52 -7.93 7.62 -7.63
C GLN A 52 -9.27 6.88 -7.75
N LEU A 53 -9.31 5.61 -7.31
CA LEU A 53 -10.52 4.81 -7.27
C LEU A 53 -11.59 5.43 -6.36
N LYS A 54 -11.21 5.97 -5.20
CA LYS A 54 -12.16 6.72 -4.33
C LYS A 54 -12.80 7.89 -5.07
N ARG A 55 -12.00 8.68 -5.80
CA ARG A 55 -12.49 9.84 -6.57
C ARG A 55 -13.40 9.41 -7.71
N GLU A 56 -13.08 8.30 -8.37
CA GLU A 56 -13.91 7.74 -9.42
C GLU A 56 -15.24 7.19 -8.89
N LEU A 57 -15.23 6.50 -7.76
CA LEU A 57 -16.44 6.03 -7.09
C LEU A 57 -17.36 7.20 -6.68
N ALA A 58 -16.80 8.28 -6.13
CA ALA A 58 -17.56 9.50 -5.85
C ALA A 58 -18.14 10.15 -7.12
N SER A 59 -17.35 10.17 -8.20
CA SER A 59 -17.79 10.67 -9.51
C SER A 59 -18.88 9.80 -10.12
N ALA A 60 -18.78 8.48 -9.98
CA ALA A 60 -19.78 7.51 -10.42
C ALA A 60 -21.09 7.67 -9.63
N ALA A 61 -21.00 7.85 -8.31
CA ALA A 61 -22.16 8.13 -7.47
C ALA A 61 -22.84 9.46 -7.86
N THR A 62 -22.07 10.48 -8.22
CA THR A 62 -22.60 11.75 -8.74
C THR A 62 -23.40 11.53 -10.03
N ARG A 63 -22.89 10.71 -10.96
CA ARG A 63 -23.61 10.40 -12.22
C ARG A 63 -24.87 9.58 -11.99
N ALA A 64 -24.82 8.62 -11.05
CA ALA A 64 -25.92 7.70 -10.79
C ALA A 64 -27.04 8.31 -9.91
N HIS A 65 -26.67 9.14 -8.92
CA HIS A 65 -27.57 9.61 -7.86
C HIS A 65 -27.61 11.15 -7.71
N GLY A 66 -26.94 11.87 -8.61
CA GLY A 66 -26.87 13.34 -8.61
C GLY A 66 -26.00 13.92 -7.48
N GLY A 67 -26.12 15.24 -7.28
CA GLY A 67 -25.32 15.99 -6.31
C GLY A 67 -24.04 16.57 -6.91
N ALA A 68 -23.18 17.07 -6.04
CA ALA A 68 -21.88 17.59 -6.40
C ALA A 68 -20.76 16.64 -5.90
N PRO A 69 -19.64 16.47 -6.63
CA PRO A 69 -18.61 15.48 -6.33
C PRO A 69 -18.00 15.54 -4.92
N GLU A 70 -18.01 16.73 -4.30
CA GLU A 70 -17.44 17.03 -2.99
C GLU A 70 -18.37 16.60 -1.84
N GLU A 71 -19.66 16.40 -2.15
CA GLU A 71 -20.66 15.88 -1.22
C GLU A 71 -20.53 14.36 -1.00
N TRP A 72 -19.88 13.67 -1.94
CA TRP A 72 -19.68 12.23 -1.91
C TRP A 72 -18.35 11.86 -1.23
N ARG A 73 -18.41 10.94 -0.27
CA ARG A 73 -17.24 10.44 0.46
C ARG A 73 -17.16 8.93 0.44
N VAL A 74 -15.96 8.41 0.33
CA VAL A 74 -15.69 6.98 0.52
C VAL A 74 -15.17 6.77 1.93
N THR A 75 -15.96 6.09 2.76
CA THR A 75 -15.63 5.78 4.14
C THR A 75 -16.24 4.46 4.57
N GLU A 76 -15.57 3.71 5.44
CA GLU A 76 -16.02 2.40 5.93
C GLU A 76 -16.38 1.40 4.80
N GLY A 77 -15.72 1.51 3.63
CA GLY A 77 -16.00 0.67 2.46
C GLY A 77 -17.31 1.01 1.75
N LEU A 78 -17.88 2.18 2.02
CA LEU A 78 -19.12 2.68 1.44
C LEU A 78 -18.90 4.02 0.74
N VAL A 79 -19.72 4.31 -0.26
CA VAL A 79 -19.86 5.62 -0.89
C VAL A 79 -21.07 6.31 -0.27
N THR A 80 -20.86 7.47 0.34
CA THR A 80 -21.83 8.12 1.22
C THR A 80 -22.07 9.58 0.83
N ARG A 81 -23.31 10.03 0.97
CA ARG A 81 -23.73 11.44 0.90
C ARG A 81 -24.88 11.68 1.88
N GLY A 82 -24.62 12.40 2.97
CA GLY A 82 -25.60 12.54 4.06
C GLY A 82 -25.97 11.17 4.63
N GLU A 83 -27.27 10.84 4.64
CA GLU A 83 -27.76 9.52 5.10
C GLU A 83 -27.71 8.45 4.01
N GLN A 84 -27.46 8.81 2.76
CA GLN A 84 -27.39 7.86 1.65
C GLN A 84 -26.07 7.09 1.74
N ARG A 85 -26.17 5.76 1.64
CA ARG A 85 -25.03 4.84 1.73
C ARG A 85 -25.16 3.78 0.65
N TYR A 86 -24.09 3.61 -0.11
CA TYR A 86 -24.02 2.61 -1.17
C TYR A 86 -22.73 1.83 -1.05
N THR A 87 -22.80 0.53 -1.28
CA THR A 87 -21.62 -0.30 -1.51
C THR A 87 -20.96 0.09 -2.84
N PHE A 88 -19.70 -0.29 -3.01
CA PHE A 88 -18.99 -0.03 -4.28
C PHE A 88 -19.68 -0.74 -5.45
N GLY A 89 -20.18 -1.96 -5.23
CA GLY A 89 -20.91 -2.73 -6.24
C GLY A 89 -22.18 -2.02 -6.71
N GLU A 90 -22.97 -1.47 -5.78
CA GLU A 90 -24.20 -0.71 -6.14
C GLU A 90 -23.87 0.52 -6.98
N ILE A 91 -22.82 1.27 -6.63
CA ILE A 91 -22.38 2.42 -7.42
C ILE A 91 -21.94 2.00 -8.83
N VAL A 92 -21.14 0.94 -8.95
CA VAL A 92 -20.67 0.44 -10.25
C VAL A 92 -21.85 0.01 -11.12
N GLN A 93 -22.77 -0.79 -10.57
CA GLN A 93 -23.97 -1.27 -11.25
C GLN A 93 -24.89 -0.13 -11.69
N ALA A 94 -25.08 0.89 -10.86
CA ALA A 94 -25.93 2.04 -11.17
C ALA A 94 -25.41 2.87 -12.36
N THR A 95 -24.12 2.78 -12.67
CA THR A 95 -23.54 3.39 -13.89
C THR A 95 -23.65 2.52 -15.14
N GLY A 96 -24.15 1.29 -15.03
CA GLY A 96 -24.18 0.31 -16.11
C GLY A 96 -22.81 -0.33 -16.43
N ALA A 97 -21.78 -0.05 -15.62
CA ALA A 97 -20.47 -0.65 -15.74
C ALA A 97 -20.42 -2.01 -15.05
N THR A 98 -19.52 -2.89 -15.51
CA THR A 98 -19.25 -4.20 -14.88
C THR A 98 -18.22 -4.08 -13.77
N ASP A 99 -17.25 -3.19 -13.94
CA ASP A 99 -16.13 -2.99 -13.04
C ASP A 99 -15.50 -1.61 -13.25
N VAL A 100 -14.66 -1.22 -12.29
CA VAL A 100 -13.91 0.02 -12.30
C VAL A 100 -12.45 -0.30 -12.01
N ARG A 101 -11.55 0.17 -12.87
CA ARG A 101 -10.12 -0.14 -12.80
C ARG A 101 -9.28 1.11 -12.67
N ARG A 102 -8.26 1.03 -11.83
CA ARG A 102 -7.19 2.04 -11.73
C ARG A 102 -5.84 1.37 -11.65
N GLU A 103 -4.96 1.87 -12.48
CA GLU A 103 -3.55 1.52 -12.48
C GLU A 103 -2.76 2.64 -11.83
N GLY A 104 -1.65 2.27 -11.19
CA GLY A 104 -0.80 3.22 -10.52
C GLY A 104 0.64 2.75 -10.49
N ALA A 105 1.53 3.72 -10.40
CA ALA A 105 2.95 3.50 -10.29
C ALA A 105 3.52 4.35 -9.15
N ASN A 106 4.66 3.91 -8.64
CA ASN A 106 5.55 4.78 -7.87
C ASN A 106 6.39 5.57 -8.88
N VAL A 107 6.02 6.84 -9.10
CA VAL A 107 6.81 7.77 -9.92
C VAL A 107 7.80 8.45 -8.99
N ARG A 108 9.10 8.21 -9.20
CA ARG A 108 10.17 8.87 -8.44
C ARG A 108 10.56 10.17 -9.12
N ALA A 109 10.91 11.17 -8.33
CA ALA A 109 11.77 12.25 -8.82
C ALA A 109 13.15 11.68 -9.18
N GLU A 110 13.91 12.38 -10.02
CA GLU A 110 15.29 11.98 -10.32
C GLU A 110 16.07 11.79 -9.00
N PRO A 111 16.72 10.63 -8.80
CA PRO A 111 17.43 10.39 -7.57
C PRO A 111 18.54 11.43 -7.38
N CYS A 112 18.54 12.11 -6.23
CA CYS A 112 19.64 12.96 -5.85
C CYS A 112 20.76 12.06 -5.30
N GLU A 113 21.87 11.94 -6.03
CA GLU A 113 23.04 11.24 -5.51
C GLU A 113 23.59 11.97 -4.28
N ASN A 114 23.93 11.19 -3.25
CA ASN A 114 24.67 11.66 -2.09
C ASN A 114 25.74 10.62 -1.72
N GLU A 115 26.53 10.91 -0.68
CA GLU A 115 27.63 10.07 -0.18
C GLU A 115 27.22 8.65 0.22
N TYR A 116 25.93 8.43 0.41
CA TYR A 116 25.33 7.16 0.81
C TYR A 116 24.53 6.50 -0.33
N GLY A 117 24.56 7.07 -1.54
CA GLY A 117 23.85 6.56 -2.71
C GLY A 117 22.44 7.13 -2.92
N ALA A 118 21.89 6.83 -4.09
CA ALA A 118 20.58 7.28 -4.54
C ALA A 118 19.43 6.44 -3.96
N HIS A 119 19.11 6.63 -2.68
CA HIS A 119 18.04 5.90 -1.98
C HIS A 119 16.84 6.78 -1.61
N ASP A 120 15.62 6.23 -1.72
CA ASP A 120 14.36 6.94 -1.42
C ASP A 120 14.17 7.21 0.08
N HIS A 121 14.74 6.35 0.91
CA HIS A 121 14.60 6.37 2.37
C HIS A 121 15.75 5.59 3.00
N TRP A 122 15.93 5.82 4.29
CA TRP A 122 16.85 5.08 5.16
C TRP A 122 16.04 4.42 6.27
N SER A 123 16.42 3.21 6.65
CA SER A 123 15.81 2.47 7.77
C SER A 123 16.90 2.06 8.75
N PRO A 124 17.39 2.99 9.59
CA PRO A 124 18.43 2.70 10.55
C PRO A 124 17.95 1.67 11.59
N ALA A 125 18.89 0.88 12.09
CA ALA A 125 18.65 -0.07 13.17
C ALA A 125 19.84 -0.13 14.12
N VAL A 126 19.56 -0.38 15.39
CA VAL A 126 20.56 -0.61 16.44
C VAL A 126 20.30 -1.98 17.06
N ALA A 127 21.35 -2.77 17.24
CA ALA A 127 21.28 -4.06 17.90
C ALA A 127 22.27 -4.12 19.07
N ALA A 128 21.82 -4.68 20.19
CA ALA A 128 22.65 -5.10 21.31
C ALA A 128 22.59 -6.63 21.38
N VAL A 129 23.76 -7.27 21.50
CA VAL A 129 23.88 -8.73 21.49
C VAL A 129 24.68 -9.16 22.70
N GLU A 130 24.12 -10.09 23.47
CA GLU A 130 24.80 -10.78 24.55
C GLU A 130 25.21 -12.17 24.05
N ILE A 131 26.51 -12.48 24.17
CA ILE A 131 27.08 -13.77 23.79
C ILE A 131 27.92 -14.33 24.94
N GLU A 132 27.99 -15.65 25.00
CA GLU A 132 28.94 -16.40 25.80
C GLU A 132 29.98 -17.03 24.89
N VAL A 133 31.23 -17.06 25.32
CA VAL A 133 32.34 -17.65 24.57
C VAL A 133 33.05 -18.66 25.46
N ASP A 134 33.08 -19.92 25.02
CA ASP A 134 33.94 -20.94 25.61
C ASP A 134 35.41 -20.61 25.30
N ARG A 135 36.22 -20.43 26.34
CA ARG A 135 37.62 -20.02 26.20
C ARG A 135 38.57 -21.15 25.82
N GLU A 136 38.17 -22.40 26.01
CA GLU A 136 38.98 -23.57 25.68
C GLU A 136 38.72 -24.01 24.23
N THR A 137 37.46 -23.96 23.79
CA THR A 137 37.05 -24.44 22.46
C THR A 137 36.85 -23.32 21.44
N GLY A 138 36.62 -22.07 21.90
CA GLY A 138 36.24 -20.94 21.05
C GLY A 138 34.77 -20.96 20.63
N GLU A 139 33.95 -21.88 21.16
CA GLU A 139 32.53 -21.95 20.86
C GLU A 139 31.80 -20.68 21.31
N ILE A 140 30.92 -20.13 20.46
CA ILE A 140 30.15 -18.91 20.75
C ILE A 140 28.67 -19.29 20.85
N ARG A 141 28.04 -18.90 21.95
CA ARG A 141 26.61 -19.08 22.21
C ARG A 141 25.91 -17.73 22.30
N LEU A 142 24.83 -17.55 21.54
CA LEU A 142 23.95 -16.39 21.65
C LEU A 142 23.10 -16.49 22.92
N ILE A 143 23.16 -15.49 23.79
CA ILE A 143 22.36 -15.43 25.03
C ILE A 143 21.10 -14.62 24.80
N GLN A 144 21.26 -13.39 24.28
CA GLN A 144 20.16 -12.46 24.08
C GLN A 144 20.47 -11.48 22.96
N VAL A 145 19.40 -11.02 22.30
CA VAL A 145 19.45 -9.94 21.30
C VAL A 145 18.34 -8.94 21.60
N GLY A 146 18.69 -7.65 21.63
CA GLY A 146 17.75 -6.55 21.58
C GLY A 146 17.97 -5.75 20.30
N ILE A 147 16.92 -5.53 19.51
CA ILE A 147 17.00 -4.76 18.26
C ILE A 147 15.94 -3.66 18.31
N ALA A 148 16.36 -2.43 18.02
CA ALA A 148 15.49 -1.30 17.73
C ALA A 148 15.63 -0.96 16.23
N VAL A 149 14.51 -0.97 15.51
CA VAL A 149 14.46 -0.64 14.08
C VAL A 149 13.63 0.63 13.87
N ASP A 150 14.13 1.55 13.06
CA ASP A 150 13.32 2.59 12.46
C ASP A 150 12.66 2.03 11.19
N ALA A 151 11.37 1.72 11.29
CA ALA A 151 10.57 1.17 10.20
C ALA A 151 9.71 2.24 9.50
N GLY A 152 9.99 3.53 9.75
CA GLY A 152 9.22 4.68 9.28
C GLY A 152 8.20 5.22 10.28
#